data_AF-A0A7Z0ETZ0-F1
#
_entry.id   AF-A0A7Z0ETZ0-F1
#
_cell.length_a   1.000
_cell.length_b   1.000
_cell.length_c   1.000
_cell.angle_alpha   90.00
_cell.angle_beta   90.00
_cell.angle_gamma   90.00
#
_symmetry.space_group_name_H-M   'P 1'
#
loop_
_entity.id
_entity.type
_entity.pdbx_description
1 polymer ?
#
loop_
_entity_poly.entity_id
_entity_poly.type
_entity_poly.pdbx_seq_one_letter_code
_entity_poly.pdbx_strand_id
1 'polypeptide(L)'
;MTRQKSFKQRVRARMDKTGESYTAARAHLVGRDGEPPAPDPATAAPAAERPARSGAAIPPTTAAISSRVSDEALLRTTGRGYDQWFDLLDAWGATDRTHTEMAAWLVDEHGVGGWWAQTVTVAYEQARGLRVPGQKKDGFACSASRTVDVPAERVFAAVTEEAERGRWLPDHAFAVRTANAPKRLRADFEGGTRLAFEFTAKGPAKTTVAVEHSRLADADRAAEAKTMWRERLSRLKALLEQGPS
;
A
#
# COMPACT_ATOMS: atom_id res chain seq x y z
N MET A 1 7.48 -26.93 30.30
CA MET A 1 6.50 -27.05 29.19
C MET A 1 5.88 -25.68 28.96
N THR A 2 6.03 -25.08 27.77
CA THR A 2 5.59 -23.70 27.53
C THR A 2 4.09 -23.63 27.21
N ARG A 3 3.46 -22.52 27.61
CA ARG A 3 2.04 -22.20 27.39
C ARG A 3 1.62 -22.36 25.91
N GLN A 4 2.53 -22.13 24.97
CA GLN A 4 2.34 -22.33 23.53
C GLN A 4 2.23 -23.81 23.10
N LYS A 5 2.97 -24.75 23.71
CA LYS A 5 2.82 -26.19 23.43
C LYS A 5 1.42 -26.67 23.83
N SER A 6 0.91 -26.20 24.96
CA SER A 6 -0.44 -26.50 25.44
C SER A 6 -1.55 -25.95 24.53
N PHE A 7 -1.29 -24.81 23.86
CA PHE A 7 -2.26 -24.20 22.95
C PHE A 7 -2.30 -24.92 21.61
N LYS A 8 -1.13 -25.23 21.01
CA LYS A 8 -1.06 -26.02 19.77
C LYS A 8 -1.68 -27.41 19.94
N GLN A 9 -1.52 -28.04 21.10
CA GLN A 9 -2.14 -29.33 21.41
C GLN A 9 -3.67 -29.24 21.50
N ARG A 10 -4.20 -28.15 22.05
CA ARG A 10 -5.65 -27.88 22.09
C ARG A 10 -6.23 -27.60 20.70
N VAL A 11 -5.50 -26.90 19.83
CA VAL A 11 -5.92 -26.68 18.44
C VAL A 11 -5.99 -28.00 17.68
N ARG A 12 -4.94 -28.85 17.78
CA ARG A 12 -4.92 -30.17 17.12
C ARG A 12 -6.01 -31.11 17.62
N ALA A 13 -6.19 -31.21 18.95
CA ALA A 13 -7.26 -32.04 19.52
C ALA A 13 -8.66 -31.58 19.08
N ARG A 14 -8.86 -30.29 18.79
CA ARG A 14 -10.11 -29.79 18.21
C ARG A 14 -10.22 -30.18 16.74
N MET A 15 -9.17 -29.97 15.94
CA MET A 15 -9.16 -30.37 14.52
C MET A 15 -9.50 -31.86 14.35
N ASP A 16 -8.91 -32.73 15.17
CA ASP A 16 -9.19 -34.17 15.15
C ASP A 16 -10.64 -34.50 15.54
N LYS A 17 -11.25 -33.67 16.40
CA LYS A 17 -12.62 -33.84 16.89
C LYS A 17 -13.68 -33.28 15.93
N THR A 18 -13.38 -32.21 15.20
CA THR A 18 -14.37 -31.45 14.41
C THR A 18 -14.13 -31.52 12.90
N GLY A 19 -12.97 -32.00 12.44
CA GLY A 19 -12.58 -31.98 11.03
C GLY A 19 -12.33 -30.56 10.49
N GLU A 20 -12.28 -29.55 11.37
CA GLU A 20 -12.10 -28.14 11.00
C GLU A 20 -10.65 -27.87 10.56
N SER A 21 -10.47 -26.89 9.67
CA SER A 21 -9.13 -26.39 9.34
C SER A 21 -8.47 -25.71 10.54
N TYR A 22 -7.14 -25.71 10.59
CA TYR A 22 -6.34 -25.15 11.70
C TYR A 22 -6.73 -23.70 12.03
N THR A 23 -7.01 -22.89 11.01
CA THR A 23 -7.41 -21.48 11.16
C THR A 23 -8.76 -21.34 11.87
N ALA A 24 -9.74 -22.17 11.50
CA ALA A 24 -11.05 -22.20 12.14
C ALA A 24 -10.97 -22.71 13.59
N ALA A 25 -10.25 -23.81 13.81
CA ALA A 25 -10.06 -24.38 15.14
C ALA A 25 -9.32 -23.41 16.09
N ARG A 26 -8.36 -22.65 15.57
CA ARG A 26 -7.63 -21.62 16.34
C ARG A 26 -8.52 -20.44 16.71
N ALA A 27 -9.37 -19.95 15.81
CA ALA A 27 -10.25 -18.81 16.07
C ALA A 27 -11.20 -19.08 17.26
N HIS A 28 -11.72 -20.29 17.36
CA HIS A 28 -12.61 -20.69 18.47
C HIS A 28 -11.92 -20.77 19.83
N LEU A 29 -10.60 -20.97 19.88
CA LEU A 29 -9.83 -21.11 21.11
C LEU A 29 -9.25 -19.79 21.63
N VAL A 30 -9.31 -18.72 20.84
CA VAL A 30 -8.84 -17.38 21.20
C VAL A 30 -9.94 -16.54 21.89
N GLY A 31 -11.22 -16.91 21.74
CA GLY A 31 -12.37 -16.13 22.23
C GLY A 31 -12.88 -16.42 23.65
N ARG A 32 -12.07 -17.00 24.55
CA ARG A 32 -12.48 -17.24 25.93
C ARG A 32 -11.33 -16.97 26.88
N ASP A 33 -11.14 -15.70 27.22
CA ASP A 33 -10.54 -15.22 28.46
C ASP A 33 -10.90 -13.72 28.61
N GLY A 34 -11.90 -13.40 29.46
CA GLY A 34 -11.91 -12.13 30.19
C GLY A 34 -12.80 -10.95 29.77
N GLU A 35 -14.04 -11.14 29.31
CA GLU A 35 -15.03 -10.04 29.26
C GLU A 35 -16.03 -10.17 30.45
N PRO A 36 -16.22 -9.16 31.32
CA PRO A 36 -17.29 -9.16 32.31
C PRO A 36 -18.67 -8.99 31.63
N PRO A 37 -19.77 -9.51 32.22
CA PRO A 37 -21.08 -9.49 31.60
C PRO A 37 -21.64 -8.06 31.51
N ALA A 38 -22.26 -7.76 30.36
CA ALA A 38 -22.93 -6.48 30.10
C ALA A 38 -24.14 -6.26 31.03
N PRO A 39 -24.44 -5.03 31.48
CA PRO A 39 -25.70 -4.69 32.12
C PRO A 39 -26.82 -4.50 31.06
N ASP A 40 -28.05 -4.84 31.46
CA ASP A 40 -29.27 -4.81 30.64
C ASP A 40 -29.67 -3.41 30.10
N PRO A 41 -30.45 -3.35 29.00
CA PRO A 41 -30.68 -2.14 28.23
C PRO A 41 -31.94 -1.40 28.71
N ALA A 42 -31.77 -0.43 29.59
CA ALA A 42 -32.75 0.63 29.74
C ALA A 42 -32.08 1.92 30.24
N THR A 43 -32.19 2.97 29.42
CA THR A 43 -32.15 4.42 29.70
C THR A 43 -31.08 5.22 28.90
N ALA A 44 -31.53 5.72 27.73
CA ALA A 44 -31.31 7.03 27.09
C ALA A 44 -29.90 7.70 26.88
N ALA A 45 -29.74 8.19 25.62
CA ALA A 45 -29.06 9.41 25.12
C ALA A 45 -27.57 9.34 24.66
N PRO A 46 -27.16 10.15 23.65
CA PRO A 46 -26.41 9.65 22.49
C PRO A 46 -24.88 9.81 22.60
N ALA A 47 -24.14 8.78 22.19
CA ALA A 47 -22.69 8.81 22.07
C ALA A 47 -22.26 9.04 20.62
N ALA A 48 -21.32 9.96 20.45
CA ALA A 48 -20.74 10.45 19.22
C ALA A 48 -20.25 9.37 18.25
N GLU A 49 -20.35 9.69 16.95
CA GLU A 49 -19.90 8.86 15.82
C GLU A 49 -18.44 8.41 15.96
N ARG A 50 -18.24 7.09 15.91
CA ARG A 50 -16.94 6.46 15.63
C ARG A 50 -16.65 6.58 14.12
N PRO A 51 -15.49 7.09 13.68
CA PRO A 51 -15.16 7.04 12.27
C PRO A 51 -14.82 5.60 11.85
N ALA A 52 -15.37 5.22 10.70
CA ALA A 52 -15.18 3.94 10.05
C ALA A 52 -13.71 3.66 9.70
N ARG A 53 -13.25 2.43 9.96
CA ARG A 53 -11.97 1.92 9.47
C ARG A 53 -12.03 1.78 7.95
N SER A 54 -11.47 2.75 7.25
CA SER A 54 -11.21 2.66 5.81
C SER A 54 -10.07 1.67 5.57
N GLY A 55 -10.38 0.54 4.94
CA GLY A 55 -9.39 -0.32 4.29
C GLY A 55 -8.80 0.42 3.10
N ALA A 56 -7.76 1.21 3.34
CA ALA A 56 -7.02 1.86 2.27
C ALA A 56 -5.97 0.89 1.74
N ALA A 57 -6.17 0.42 0.50
CA ALA A 57 -5.08 -0.10 -0.32
C ALA A 57 -3.96 0.96 -0.36
N ILE A 58 -2.76 0.60 0.09
CA ILE A 58 -1.61 1.50 0.09
C ILE A 58 -1.14 1.65 -1.36
N PRO A 59 -1.12 2.87 -1.95
CA PRO A 59 -0.55 3.05 -3.28
C PRO A 59 0.96 2.75 -3.25
N PRO A 60 1.54 2.19 -4.33
CA PRO A 60 2.99 2.01 -4.39
C PRO A 60 3.65 3.39 -4.28
N THR A 61 4.61 3.55 -3.38
CA THR A 61 5.41 4.78 -3.25
C THR A 61 6.86 4.43 -2.96
N THR A 62 7.76 5.23 -3.52
CA THR A 62 9.23 5.08 -3.50
C THR A 62 9.90 5.36 -2.15
N ALA A 63 9.17 5.81 -1.12
CA ALA A 63 9.76 6.05 0.20
C ALA A 63 10.12 4.73 0.88
N ALA A 64 11.19 4.68 1.68
CA ALA A 64 11.50 3.51 2.50
C ALA A 64 10.30 3.14 3.39
N ILE A 65 10.02 1.86 3.58
CA ILE A 65 8.86 1.46 4.39
C ILE A 65 9.08 1.76 5.88
N SER A 66 10.35 1.76 6.32
CA SER A 66 10.78 2.13 7.67
C SER A 66 10.46 3.58 8.04
N SER A 67 10.29 4.50 7.07
CA SER A 67 9.86 5.87 7.35
C SER A 67 8.33 6.00 7.50
N ARG A 68 7.57 4.97 7.13
CA ARG A 68 6.11 4.94 7.22
C ARG A 68 5.60 4.09 8.37
N VAL A 69 6.35 3.05 8.74
CA VAL A 69 6.06 2.19 9.88
C VAL A 69 7.25 2.26 10.82
N SER A 70 7.06 2.89 11.97
CA SER A 70 8.11 3.09 12.97
C SER A 70 8.53 1.76 13.60
N ASP A 71 9.80 1.70 14.01
CA ASP A 71 10.36 0.56 14.73
C ASP A 71 9.58 0.25 16.02
N GLU A 72 9.17 1.28 16.76
CA GLU A 72 8.37 1.13 17.98
C GLU A 72 7.01 0.46 17.73
N ALA A 73 6.34 0.78 16.62
CA ALA A 73 5.06 0.17 16.28
C ALA A 73 5.22 -1.32 15.92
N LEU A 74 6.33 -1.65 15.25
CA LEU A 74 6.70 -3.02 14.92
C LEU A 74 7.06 -3.81 16.18
N LEU A 75 7.87 -3.26 17.08
CA LEU A 75 8.24 -3.86 18.36
C LEU A 75 7.01 -4.17 19.21
N ARG A 76 6.11 -3.19 19.37
CA ARG A 76 4.88 -3.36 20.16
C ARG A 76 3.99 -4.48 19.64
N THR A 77 3.95 -4.70 18.33
CA THR A 77 3.01 -5.65 17.71
C THR A 77 3.60 -7.02 17.47
N THR A 78 4.87 -7.08 17.08
CA THR A 78 5.57 -8.32 16.69
C THR A 78 6.55 -8.82 17.75
N GLY A 79 6.81 -8.01 18.78
CA GLY A 79 7.75 -8.31 19.85
C GLY A 79 9.22 -8.08 19.48
N ARG A 80 9.52 -7.59 18.27
CA ARG A 80 10.87 -7.30 17.79
C ARG A 80 10.90 -6.05 16.92
N GLY A 81 11.99 -5.30 17.00
CA GLY A 81 12.29 -4.19 16.08
C GLY A 81 12.85 -4.69 14.75
N TYR A 82 13.06 -3.79 13.80
CA TYR A 82 13.60 -4.08 12.47
C TYR A 82 14.96 -4.75 12.55
N ASP A 83 15.91 -4.23 13.34
CA ASP A 83 17.25 -4.80 13.44
C ASP A 83 17.22 -6.27 13.88
N GLN A 84 16.40 -6.58 14.89
CA GLN A 84 16.23 -7.95 15.38
C GLN A 84 15.55 -8.88 14.36
N TRP A 85 14.64 -8.36 13.55
CA TRP A 85 14.06 -9.13 12.45
C TRP A 85 15.06 -9.33 11.31
N PHE A 86 15.88 -8.32 11.02
CA PHE A 86 16.88 -8.39 9.96
C PHE A 86 17.97 -9.39 10.32
N ASP A 87 18.43 -9.42 11.57
CA ASP A 87 19.39 -10.43 12.06
C ASP A 87 18.84 -11.85 11.89
N LEU A 88 17.54 -12.06 12.16
CA LEU A 88 16.89 -13.36 12.00
C LEU A 88 16.77 -13.76 10.52
N LEU A 89 16.43 -12.81 9.64
CA LEU A 89 16.34 -13.03 8.20
C LEU A 89 17.73 -13.30 7.59
N ASP A 90 18.76 -12.55 7.99
CA ASP A 90 20.15 -12.77 7.58
C ASP A 90 20.64 -14.16 8.02
N ALA A 91 20.41 -14.53 9.28
CA ALA A 91 20.80 -15.84 9.81
C ALA A 91 20.10 -17.01 9.10
N TRP A 92 18.88 -16.78 8.59
CA TRP A 92 18.14 -17.76 7.80
C TRP A 92 18.56 -17.79 6.31
N GLY A 93 19.39 -16.85 5.86
CA GLY A 93 19.81 -16.73 4.47
C GLY A 93 18.74 -16.12 3.56
N ALA A 94 17.99 -15.14 4.06
CA ALA A 94 16.89 -14.52 3.33
C ALA A 94 17.30 -13.81 2.01
N THR A 95 18.58 -13.44 1.86
CA THR A 95 19.11 -12.84 0.62
C THR A 95 18.99 -13.74 -0.61
N ASP A 96 18.98 -15.06 -0.42
CA ASP A 96 18.85 -16.05 -1.49
C ASP A 96 17.39 -16.49 -1.72
N ARG A 97 16.43 -15.84 -1.05
CA ARG A 97 15.01 -16.23 -1.05
C ARG A 97 14.14 -15.19 -1.72
N THR A 98 12.99 -15.62 -2.20
CA THR A 98 11.98 -14.73 -2.77
C THR A 98 11.22 -14.00 -1.67
N HIS A 99 10.64 -12.85 -2.03
CA HIS A 99 9.72 -12.08 -1.18
C HIS A 99 8.64 -12.95 -0.53
N THR A 100 8.02 -13.83 -1.32
CA THR A 100 6.95 -14.71 -0.85
C THR A 100 7.46 -15.69 0.20
N GLU A 101 8.66 -16.25 0.02
CA GLU A 101 9.27 -17.16 0.99
C GLU A 101 9.65 -16.45 2.29
N MET A 102 10.18 -15.23 2.22
CA MET A 102 10.46 -14.42 3.40
C MET A 102 9.18 -14.11 4.20
N ALA A 103 8.12 -13.65 3.53
CA ALA A 103 6.86 -13.34 4.19
C ALA A 103 6.19 -14.58 4.78
N ALA A 104 6.22 -15.72 4.07
CA ALA A 104 5.70 -16.98 4.57
C ALA A 104 6.48 -17.47 5.80
N TRP A 105 7.81 -17.40 5.78
CA TRP A 105 8.65 -17.79 6.91
C TRP A 105 8.36 -16.96 8.17
N LEU A 106 8.19 -15.64 8.03
CA LEU A 106 7.81 -14.76 9.14
C LEU A 106 6.42 -15.12 9.72
N VAL A 107 5.47 -15.52 8.89
CA VAL A 107 4.14 -15.94 9.34
C VAL A 107 4.19 -17.32 10.00
N ASP A 108 4.80 -18.30 9.35
CA ASP A 108 4.72 -19.71 9.72
C ASP A 108 5.64 -20.06 10.88
N GLU A 109 6.89 -19.61 10.83
CA GLU A 109 7.90 -19.91 11.86
C GLU A 109 7.85 -18.94 13.03
N HIS A 110 7.55 -17.66 12.75
CA HIS A 110 7.61 -16.60 13.75
C HIS A 110 6.24 -16.05 14.19
N GLY A 111 5.15 -16.48 13.56
CA GLY A 111 3.79 -16.09 13.95
C GLY A 111 3.48 -14.61 13.72
N VAL A 112 4.26 -13.93 12.88
CA VAL A 112 4.07 -12.52 12.56
C VAL A 112 2.77 -12.37 11.77
N GLY A 113 1.93 -11.40 12.13
CA GLY A 113 0.69 -11.14 11.39
C GLY A 113 0.99 -10.80 9.92
N GLY A 114 0.19 -11.32 8.98
CA GLY A 114 0.54 -11.28 7.54
C GLY A 114 0.87 -9.90 6.98
N TRP A 115 0.19 -8.84 7.44
CA TRP A 115 0.54 -7.47 7.05
C TRP A 115 1.93 -7.05 7.57
N TRP A 116 2.24 -7.33 8.83
CA TRP A 116 3.55 -7.05 9.43
C TRP A 116 4.67 -7.88 8.80
N ALA A 117 4.39 -9.13 8.40
CA ALA A 117 5.35 -9.97 7.70
C ALA A 117 5.75 -9.35 6.35
N GLN A 118 4.77 -8.80 5.60
CA GLN A 118 5.06 -8.05 4.39
C GLN A 118 5.86 -6.77 4.68
N THR A 119 5.51 -6.03 5.74
CA THR A 119 6.25 -4.82 6.12
C THR A 119 7.71 -5.11 6.42
N VAL A 120 7.99 -6.11 7.24
CA VAL A 120 9.35 -6.54 7.61
C VAL A 120 10.11 -7.02 6.38
N THR A 121 9.49 -7.83 5.53
CA THR A 121 10.10 -8.33 4.29
C THR A 121 10.52 -7.17 3.37
N VAL A 122 9.61 -6.21 3.11
CA VAL A 122 9.94 -5.04 2.27
C VAL A 122 11.05 -4.20 2.90
N ALA A 123 11.02 -4.00 4.22
CA ALA A 123 12.05 -3.22 4.92
C ALA A 123 13.42 -3.88 4.83
N TYR A 124 13.47 -5.20 5.00
CA TYR A 124 14.67 -6.01 4.89
C TYR A 124 15.25 -5.98 3.47
N GLU A 125 14.41 -6.21 2.45
CA GLU A 125 14.82 -6.14 1.04
C GLU A 125 15.40 -4.77 0.66
N GLN A 126 14.83 -3.68 1.19
CA GLN A 126 15.34 -2.32 1.01
C GLN A 126 16.67 -2.11 1.75
N ALA A 127 16.78 -2.57 3.00
CA ALA A 127 17.97 -2.39 3.83
C ALA A 127 19.18 -3.21 3.33
N ARG A 128 18.95 -4.33 2.65
CA ARG A 128 20.00 -5.18 2.07
C ARG A 128 20.27 -4.90 0.59
N GLY A 129 19.61 -3.88 0.02
CA GLY A 129 19.77 -3.51 -1.40
C GLY A 129 19.26 -4.56 -2.40
N LEU A 130 18.53 -5.57 -1.92
CA LEU A 130 17.93 -6.63 -2.75
C LEU A 130 16.79 -6.10 -3.63
N ARG A 131 16.16 -4.98 -3.20
CA ARG A 131 15.23 -4.20 -4.02
C ARG A 131 15.50 -2.72 -3.84
N VAL A 132 15.78 -2.03 -4.95
CA VAL A 132 15.77 -0.57 -4.94
C VAL A 132 14.30 -0.12 -5.03
N PRO A 133 13.84 0.82 -4.17
CA PRO A 133 12.49 1.36 -4.27
C PRO A 133 12.14 1.80 -5.70
N GLY A 134 11.07 1.23 -6.26
CA GLY A 134 10.66 1.50 -7.65
C GLY A 134 11.10 0.44 -8.67
N GLN A 135 11.95 -0.51 -8.32
CA GLN A 135 12.35 -1.59 -9.23
C GLN A 135 11.19 -2.53 -9.57
N LYS A 136 10.96 -2.75 -10.87
CA LYS A 136 9.97 -3.63 -11.49
C LYS A 136 10.69 -4.59 -12.45
N LYS A 137 9.97 -5.59 -12.98
CA LYS A 137 10.50 -6.56 -13.96
C LYS A 137 11.03 -5.91 -15.24
N ASP A 138 10.40 -4.81 -15.67
CA ASP A 138 10.70 -4.12 -16.94
C ASP A 138 11.48 -2.80 -16.71
N GLY A 139 12.24 -2.68 -15.62
CA GLY A 139 12.98 -1.46 -15.24
C GLY A 139 12.44 -0.82 -13.97
N PHE A 140 12.56 0.50 -13.83
CA PHE A 140 12.12 1.24 -12.65
C PHE A 140 10.76 1.92 -12.89
N ALA A 141 10.07 2.23 -11.80
CA ALA A 141 8.83 2.97 -11.80
C ALA A 141 8.77 3.94 -10.63
N CYS A 142 8.14 5.09 -10.88
CA CYS A 142 7.80 6.06 -9.86
C CYS A 142 6.30 6.35 -9.88
N SER A 143 5.79 6.84 -8.77
CA SER A 143 4.41 7.26 -8.64
C SER A 143 4.32 8.62 -7.96
N ALA A 144 3.34 9.40 -8.40
CA ALA A 144 2.94 10.64 -7.76
C ALA A 144 1.42 10.73 -7.77
N SER A 145 0.84 11.41 -6.78
CA SER A 145 -0.59 11.67 -6.75
C SER A 145 -0.88 13.04 -6.17
N ARG A 146 -2.02 13.59 -6.56
CA ARG A 146 -2.55 14.85 -6.04
C ARG A 146 -4.07 14.79 -5.96
N THR A 147 -4.61 15.40 -4.91
CA THR A 147 -6.06 15.57 -4.77
C THR A 147 -6.45 16.97 -5.23
N VAL A 148 -7.45 17.01 -6.10
CA VAL A 148 -8.00 18.21 -6.74
C VAL A 148 -9.49 18.30 -6.40
N ASP A 149 -9.96 19.49 -6.11
CA ASP A 149 -11.33 19.80 -5.68
C ASP A 149 -12.24 20.05 -6.91
N VAL A 150 -12.20 19.12 -7.87
CA VAL A 150 -13.11 19.06 -9.03
C VAL A 150 -13.57 17.61 -9.32
N PRO A 151 -14.69 17.42 -10.06
CA PRO A 151 -15.18 16.09 -10.45
C PRO A 151 -14.17 15.29 -11.31
N ALA A 152 -14.29 13.97 -11.30
CA ALA A 152 -13.32 13.08 -11.95
C ALA A 152 -13.28 13.29 -13.47
N GLU A 153 -14.42 13.59 -14.07
CA GLU A 153 -14.60 13.88 -15.48
C GLU A 153 -13.79 15.10 -15.91
N ARG A 154 -13.73 16.14 -15.05
CA ARG A 154 -12.96 17.36 -15.34
C ARG A 154 -11.45 17.09 -15.31
N VAL A 155 -10.99 16.33 -14.31
CA VAL A 155 -9.57 15.94 -14.24
C VAL A 155 -9.21 15.02 -15.40
N PHE A 156 -10.08 14.08 -15.74
CA PHE A 156 -9.87 13.16 -16.86
C PHE A 156 -9.72 13.93 -18.18
N ALA A 157 -10.65 14.85 -18.48
CA ALA A 157 -10.59 15.70 -19.66
C ALA A 157 -9.28 16.51 -19.72
N ALA A 158 -8.84 17.07 -18.58
CA ALA A 158 -7.59 17.83 -18.53
C ALA A 158 -6.33 17.00 -18.83
N VAL A 159 -6.42 15.67 -18.71
CA VAL A 159 -5.32 14.75 -19.04
C VAL A 159 -5.45 14.21 -20.47
N THR A 160 -6.66 13.92 -20.95
CA THR A 160 -6.90 13.37 -22.30
C THR A 160 -6.79 14.42 -23.39
N GLU A 161 -7.43 15.57 -23.20
CA GLU A 161 -7.53 16.62 -24.21
C GLU A 161 -6.19 17.32 -24.38
N GLU A 162 -5.66 17.31 -25.60
CA GLU A 162 -4.32 17.80 -25.89
C GLU A 162 -4.13 19.28 -25.53
N ALA A 163 -5.14 20.12 -25.83
CA ALA A 163 -5.13 21.54 -25.51
C ALA A 163 -5.07 21.79 -23.99
N GLU A 164 -5.82 21.03 -23.20
CA GLU A 164 -5.80 21.16 -21.73
C GLU A 164 -4.52 20.57 -21.14
N ARG A 165 -4.06 19.43 -21.67
CA ARG A 165 -2.82 18.78 -21.27
C ARG A 165 -1.62 19.72 -21.40
N GLY A 166 -1.52 20.45 -22.52
CA GLY A 166 -0.45 21.42 -22.76
C GLY A 166 -0.36 22.54 -21.72
N ARG A 167 -1.45 22.85 -21.00
CA ARG A 167 -1.48 23.93 -19.99
C ARG A 167 -0.76 23.55 -18.70
N TRP A 168 -0.69 22.27 -18.34
CA TRP A 168 -0.07 21.80 -17.09
C TRP A 168 1.12 20.87 -17.31
N LEU A 169 1.23 20.26 -18.49
CA LEU A 169 2.33 19.40 -18.91
C LEU A 169 2.95 19.95 -20.22
N PRO A 170 3.56 21.15 -20.19
CA PRO A 170 4.23 21.69 -21.37
C PRO A 170 5.47 20.84 -21.70
N ASP A 171 5.88 20.91 -22.97
CA ASP A 171 7.10 20.27 -23.52
C ASP A 171 7.10 18.74 -23.53
N HIS A 172 6.02 18.11 -23.06
CA HIS A 172 5.87 16.67 -23.00
C HIS A 172 4.57 16.22 -23.65
N ALA A 173 4.69 15.30 -24.60
CA ALA A 173 3.56 14.66 -25.25
C ALA A 173 3.51 13.17 -24.88
N PHE A 174 2.30 12.62 -24.77
CA PHE A 174 2.11 11.18 -24.66
C PHE A 174 1.03 10.70 -25.62
N ALA A 175 1.21 9.48 -26.12
CA ALA A 175 0.24 8.84 -27.01
C ALA A 175 -0.68 7.93 -26.19
N VAL A 176 -1.97 8.24 -26.16
CA VAL A 176 -2.97 7.46 -25.42
C VAL A 176 -3.15 6.09 -26.08
N ARG A 177 -2.96 5.02 -25.30
CA ARG A 177 -3.24 3.65 -25.74
C ARG A 177 -4.65 3.20 -25.37
N THR A 178 -5.07 3.58 -24.17
CA THR A 178 -6.36 3.15 -23.63
C THR A 178 -6.86 4.21 -22.67
N ALA A 179 -8.08 4.65 -22.90
CA ALA A 179 -8.80 5.59 -22.05
C ALA A 179 -10.09 4.91 -21.60
N ASN A 180 -10.30 4.79 -20.28
CA ASN A 180 -11.56 4.30 -19.72
C ASN A 180 -12.11 5.40 -18.81
N ALA A 181 -12.87 6.32 -19.41
CA ALA A 181 -13.37 7.49 -18.72
C ALA A 181 -14.35 7.12 -17.58
N PRO A 182 -14.36 7.87 -16.47
CA PRO A 182 -13.33 8.82 -16.03
C PRO A 182 -12.21 8.13 -15.20
N LYS A 183 -12.16 6.79 -15.13
CA LYS A 183 -11.41 6.05 -14.10
C LYS A 183 -9.92 5.90 -14.36
N ARG A 184 -9.49 5.68 -15.61
CA ARG A 184 -8.08 5.37 -15.90
C ARG A 184 -7.67 5.72 -17.33
N LEU A 185 -6.39 6.04 -17.51
CA LEU A 185 -5.75 6.25 -18.80
C LEU A 185 -4.37 5.59 -18.85
N ARG A 186 -4.02 4.95 -19.96
CA ARG A 186 -2.68 4.40 -20.21
C ARG A 186 -2.11 5.02 -21.47
N ALA A 187 -0.84 5.40 -21.42
CA ALA A 187 -0.17 6.06 -22.53
C ALA A 187 1.28 5.57 -22.72
N ASP A 188 1.73 5.70 -23.97
CA ASP A 188 3.13 5.68 -24.36
C ASP A 188 3.76 7.05 -24.12
N PHE A 189 4.98 7.06 -23.57
CA PHE A 189 5.70 8.29 -23.25
C PHE A 189 7.13 8.24 -23.77
N GLU A 190 7.85 9.34 -23.60
CA GLU A 190 9.20 9.56 -24.10
C GLU A 190 10.16 8.43 -23.72
N GLY A 191 11.11 8.15 -24.61
CA GLY A 191 12.14 7.12 -24.37
C GLY A 191 11.61 5.69 -24.25
N GLY A 192 10.41 5.39 -24.76
CA GLY A 192 9.79 4.06 -24.66
C GLY A 192 9.19 3.74 -23.28
N THR A 193 9.06 4.75 -22.43
CA THR A 193 8.48 4.63 -21.10
C THR A 193 6.95 4.60 -21.15
N ARG A 194 6.31 4.28 -20.01
CA ARG A 194 4.85 4.07 -19.94
C ARG A 194 4.23 4.88 -18.83
N LEU A 195 3.08 5.49 -19.11
CA LEU A 195 2.26 6.17 -18.11
C LEU A 195 0.96 5.41 -17.85
N ALA A 196 0.58 5.33 -16.58
CA ALA A 196 -0.73 4.88 -16.15
C ALA A 196 -1.30 5.91 -15.18
N PHE A 197 -2.39 6.57 -15.60
CA PHE A 197 -3.16 7.47 -14.77
C PHE A 197 -4.36 6.75 -14.17
N GLU A 198 -4.61 6.98 -12.89
CA GLU A 198 -5.80 6.55 -12.17
C GLU A 198 -6.49 7.76 -11.54
N PHE A 199 -7.80 7.82 -11.68
CA PHE A 199 -8.63 8.89 -11.14
C PHE A 199 -9.62 8.29 -10.16
N THR A 200 -9.49 8.65 -8.89
CA THR A 200 -10.34 8.16 -7.81
C THR A 200 -11.23 9.30 -7.32
N ALA A 201 -12.51 9.25 -7.67
CA ALA A 201 -13.49 10.18 -7.11
C ALA A 201 -13.56 10.04 -5.58
N LYS A 202 -13.57 11.18 -4.89
CA LYS A 202 -13.71 11.34 -3.44
C LYS A 202 -14.99 12.14 -3.16
N GLY A 203 -16.09 11.74 -3.78
CA GLY A 203 -17.35 12.49 -3.83
C GLY A 203 -17.56 13.21 -5.16
N PRO A 204 -18.64 14.00 -5.30
CA PRO A 204 -19.05 14.59 -6.57
C PRO A 204 -18.13 15.73 -7.05
N ALA A 205 -17.40 16.39 -6.14
CA ALA A 205 -16.60 17.59 -6.44
C ALA A 205 -15.12 17.44 -6.07
N LYS A 206 -14.62 16.22 -5.91
CA LYS A 206 -13.24 15.99 -5.45
C LYS A 206 -12.69 14.72 -6.05
N THR A 207 -11.45 14.75 -6.51
CA THR A 207 -10.79 13.63 -7.18
C THR A 207 -9.33 13.53 -6.80
N THR A 208 -8.85 12.33 -6.50
CA THR A 208 -7.41 12.04 -6.45
C THR A 208 -6.96 11.54 -7.82
N VAL A 209 -6.02 12.24 -8.45
CA VAL A 209 -5.31 11.76 -9.65
C VAL A 209 -3.97 11.19 -9.22
N ALA A 210 -3.68 9.98 -9.69
CA ALA A 210 -2.40 9.30 -9.51
C ALA A 210 -1.79 8.98 -10.88
N VAL A 211 -0.47 9.10 -11.00
CA VAL A 211 0.30 8.71 -12.17
C VAL A 211 1.37 7.71 -11.75
N GLU A 212 1.45 6.57 -12.42
CA GLU A 212 2.61 5.69 -12.42
C GLU A 212 3.38 5.91 -13.73
N HIS A 213 4.67 6.23 -13.62
CA HIS A 213 5.61 6.30 -14.74
C HIS A 213 6.57 5.13 -14.62
N SER A 214 6.54 4.22 -15.59
CA SER A 214 7.24 2.93 -15.55
C SER A 214 8.14 2.73 -16.78
N ARG A 215 8.97 1.68 -16.70
CA ARG A 215 10.05 1.35 -17.66
C ARG A 215 11.17 2.40 -17.69
N LEU A 216 11.43 3.02 -16.54
CA LEU A 216 12.55 3.93 -16.37
C LEU A 216 13.85 3.12 -16.30
N ALA A 217 14.93 3.64 -16.86
CA ALA A 217 16.19 2.92 -17.00
C ALA A 217 16.82 2.58 -15.64
N ASP A 218 16.73 3.50 -14.69
CA ASP A 218 17.41 3.43 -13.39
C ASP A 218 16.64 4.21 -12.30
N ALA A 219 17.17 4.14 -11.07
CA ALA A 219 16.59 4.78 -9.90
C ALA A 219 16.68 6.31 -9.94
N ASP A 220 17.73 6.87 -10.54
CA ASP A 220 17.94 8.33 -10.63
C ASP A 220 16.88 8.95 -11.55
N ARG A 221 16.65 8.34 -12.72
CA ARG A 221 15.55 8.70 -13.62
C ARG A 221 14.19 8.59 -12.94
N ALA A 222 13.99 7.59 -12.08
CA ALA A 222 12.76 7.45 -11.29
C ALA A 222 12.60 8.56 -10.24
N ALA A 223 13.68 9.00 -9.60
CA ALA A 223 13.64 10.11 -8.65
C ALA A 223 13.40 11.46 -9.35
N GLU A 224 14.06 11.71 -10.49
CA GLU A 224 13.86 12.87 -11.34
C GLU A 224 12.40 12.94 -11.85
N ALA A 225 11.91 11.84 -12.44
CA ALA A 225 10.53 11.76 -12.93
C ALA A 225 9.51 11.98 -11.81
N LYS A 226 9.74 11.44 -10.61
CA LYS A 226 8.85 11.67 -9.46
C LYS A 226 8.77 13.14 -9.07
N THR A 227 9.89 13.85 -9.13
CA THR A 227 9.97 15.28 -8.81
C THR A 227 9.20 16.09 -9.84
N MET A 228 9.43 15.82 -11.13
CA MET A 228 8.67 16.40 -12.23
C MET A 228 7.16 16.15 -12.06
N TRP A 229 6.73 14.90 -11.84
CA TRP A 229 5.31 14.58 -11.70
C TRP A 229 4.64 15.28 -10.52
N ARG A 230 5.34 15.47 -9.40
CA ARG A 230 4.80 16.24 -8.27
C ARG A 230 4.56 17.70 -8.63
N GLU A 231 5.49 18.31 -9.35
CA GLU A 231 5.36 19.69 -9.84
C GLU A 231 4.20 19.79 -10.84
N ARG A 232 4.17 18.92 -11.86
CA ARG A 232 3.14 18.92 -12.90
C ARG A 232 1.73 18.67 -12.35
N LEU A 233 1.57 17.70 -11.44
CA LEU A 233 0.28 17.48 -10.78
C LEU A 233 -0.14 18.65 -9.86
N SER A 234 0.82 19.38 -9.30
CA SER A 234 0.51 20.59 -8.52
C SER A 234 0.05 21.73 -9.43
N ARG A 235 0.66 21.88 -10.61
CA ARG A 235 0.20 22.81 -11.66
C ARG A 235 -1.20 22.44 -12.18
N LEU A 236 -1.46 21.15 -12.40
CA LEU A 236 -2.80 20.65 -12.75
C LEU A 236 -3.84 21.01 -11.70
N LYS A 237 -3.53 20.80 -10.41
CA LYS A 237 -4.43 21.21 -9.31
C LYS A 237 -4.74 22.70 -9.38
N ALA A 238 -3.71 23.54 -9.46
CA ALA A 238 -3.87 24.99 -9.52
C ALA A 238 -4.72 25.42 -10.72
N LEU A 239 -4.49 24.82 -11.89
CA LEU A 239 -5.23 25.10 -13.12
C LEU A 239 -6.72 24.78 -13.02
N LEU A 240 -7.07 23.69 -12.34
CA LEU A 240 -8.45 23.21 -12.28
C LEU A 240 -9.26 23.86 -11.14
N GLU A 241 -8.60 24.31 -10.08
CA GLU A 241 -9.26 24.96 -8.93
C GLU A 241 -9.37 26.47 -9.07
N GLN A 242 -8.52 27.08 -9.91
CA GLN A 242 -8.78 28.40 -10.44
C GLN A 242 -9.91 28.24 -11.45
N GLY A 243 -11.14 28.59 -11.06
CA GLY A 243 -12.32 28.50 -11.93
C GLY A 243 -12.09 29.13 -13.31
N PRO A 244 -12.88 28.78 -14.33
CA PRO A 244 -12.70 29.33 -15.67
C PRO A 244 -12.77 30.86 -15.59
N SER A 245 -11.66 31.50 -15.96
CA SER A 245 -11.63 32.96 -16.15
C SER A 245 -12.33 33.35 -17.43
#